data_AF-A0A1A0WC23-F1
#
_entry.id   AF-A0A1A0WC23-F1
#
_cell.length_a   1.000
_cell.length_b   1.000
_cell.length_c   1.000
_cell.angle_alpha   90.00
_cell.angle_beta   90.00
_cell.angle_gamma   90.00
#
_symmetry.space_group_name_H-M   'P 1'
#
loop_
_entity.id
_entity.type
_entity.pdbx_description
1 polymer ?
#
loop_
_entity_poly.entity_id
_entity_poly.type
_entity_poly.pdbx_seq_one_letter_code
_entity_poly.pdbx_strand_id
1 'polypeptide(L)'
;MRSFNGDAVTRVRYRGWIVDVDKAGAVAMPRQTVTGAAADLAVCLDAARTISAKNVADAKAAAAAARSAKAAAPSPAPHIIAAVPDRRPQIRPLIQVLRAARDIADHHWHPRRNDIYACTKQAWIDHEMSVPFAWLQRALREALPPDTTLTDYNDNSDHAGAVGLFDTAIRRLTGAPDHQPTRAAS
;
A
#
# COMPACT_ATOMS: atom_id res chain seq x y z
N MET A 1 -9.97 17.51 -24.70
CA MET A 1 -8.58 17.91 -24.42
C MET A 1 -8.23 17.39 -23.03
N ARG A 2 -7.32 16.42 -22.89
CA ARG A 2 -6.97 15.87 -21.57
C ARG A 2 -5.93 16.77 -20.90
N SER A 3 -6.25 17.33 -19.74
CA SER A 3 -5.26 17.92 -18.85
C SER A 3 -4.58 16.80 -18.07
N PHE A 4 -3.25 16.81 -18.00
CA PHE A 4 -2.51 15.91 -17.11
C PHE A 4 -2.66 16.41 -15.67
N ASN A 5 -3.52 15.76 -14.89
CA ASN A 5 -3.68 16.06 -13.47
C ASN A 5 -2.64 15.28 -12.66
N GLY A 6 -1.71 15.98 -12.02
CA GLY A 6 -0.88 15.46 -10.92
C GLY A 6 0.29 14.53 -11.29
N ASP A 7 0.24 13.82 -12.42
CA ASP A 7 1.35 12.97 -12.85
C ASP A 7 2.60 13.77 -13.26
N ALA A 8 3.78 13.18 -13.03
CA ALA A 8 5.05 13.81 -13.40
C ALA A 8 5.21 13.88 -14.93
N VAL A 9 5.19 15.09 -15.47
CA VAL A 9 5.28 15.39 -16.91
C VAL A 9 6.71 15.81 -17.29
N THR A 10 7.24 15.20 -18.36
CA THR A 10 8.46 15.67 -19.04
C THR A 10 8.08 16.73 -20.07
N ARG A 11 8.55 17.96 -19.87
CA ARG A 11 8.25 19.11 -20.74
C ARG A 11 9.37 19.36 -21.76
N VAL A 12 9.07 19.15 -23.03
CA VAL A 12 9.93 19.49 -24.18
C VAL A 12 9.69 20.94 -24.57
N ARG A 13 10.75 21.70 -24.84
CA ARG A 13 10.67 23.09 -25.31
C ARG A 13 11.63 23.33 -26.45
N TYR A 14 11.16 23.86 -27.57
CA TYR A 14 12.00 24.19 -28.73
C TYR A 14 11.48 25.44 -29.46
N ARG A 15 12.33 26.45 -29.61
CA ARG A 15 12.05 27.71 -30.35
C ARG A 15 10.68 28.35 -30.07
N GLY A 16 10.20 28.29 -28.83
CA GLY A 16 8.91 28.87 -28.41
C GLY A 16 7.73 27.89 -28.37
N TRP A 17 7.89 26.68 -28.91
CA TRP A 17 6.95 25.57 -28.73
C TRP A 17 7.21 24.82 -27.42
N ILE A 18 6.13 24.32 -26.83
CA ILE A 18 6.09 23.51 -25.61
C ILE A 18 5.24 22.28 -25.88
N VAL A 19 5.78 21.10 -25.60
CA VAL A 19 5.06 19.82 -25.68
C VAL A 19 5.30 19.04 -24.40
N ASP A 20 4.22 18.53 -23.80
CA ASP A 20 4.21 17.81 -22.54
C ASP A 20 4.06 16.30 -22.81
N VAL A 21 4.91 15.49 -22.21
CA VAL A 21 4.90 14.02 -22.32
C VAL A 21 4.77 13.41 -20.93
N ASP A 22 3.75 12.59 -20.70
CA ASP A 22 3.57 11.90 -19.41
C ASP A 22 4.44 10.62 -19.30
N LYS A 23 4.43 10.02 -18.10
CA LYS A 23 5.13 8.74 -17.83
C LYS A 23 4.59 7.55 -18.63
N ALA A 24 3.36 7.59 -19.11
CA ALA A 24 2.77 6.58 -19.98
C ALA A 24 3.10 6.84 -21.48
N GLY A 25 3.85 7.90 -21.79
CA GLY A 25 4.22 8.30 -23.14
C GLY A 25 3.13 9.05 -23.90
N ALA A 26 2.03 9.45 -23.26
CA ALA A 26 1.03 10.30 -23.93
C ALA A 26 1.60 11.70 -24.15
N VAL A 27 1.48 12.19 -25.39
CA VAL A 27 1.95 13.51 -25.80
C VAL A 27 0.75 14.47 -25.86
N ALA A 28 0.83 15.60 -25.15
CA ALA A 28 -0.15 16.68 -25.25
C ALA A 28 0.53 18.03 -25.47
N MET A 29 -0.17 18.93 -26.17
CA MET A 29 0.27 20.32 -26.33
C MET A 29 -0.55 21.20 -25.38
N PRO A 30 0.07 21.85 -24.37
CA PRO A 30 -0.62 22.82 -23.54
C PRO A 30 -1.07 24.02 -24.37
N ARG A 31 -2.17 24.67 -23.97
CA ARG A 31 -2.62 25.92 -24.58
C ARG A 31 -1.58 27.00 -24.30
N GLN A 32 -0.96 27.54 -25.35
CA GLN A 32 0.23 28.37 -25.26
C GLN A 32 0.20 29.47 -26.34
N THR A 33 0.83 30.61 -26.05
CA THR A 33 1.12 31.65 -27.05
C THR A 33 2.43 31.29 -27.73
N VAL A 34 2.40 31.07 -29.04
CA VAL A 34 3.56 30.62 -29.82
C VAL A 34 4.25 31.80 -30.49
N THR A 35 5.59 31.83 -30.42
CA THR A 35 6.44 32.83 -31.09
C THR A 35 7.39 32.22 -32.13
N GLY A 36 7.43 30.89 -32.26
CA GLY A 36 8.26 30.14 -33.21
C GLY A 36 7.56 29.85 -34.54
N ALA A 37 8.32 29.36 -35.53
CA ALA A 37 7.76 28.99 -36.83
C ALA A 37 7.01 27.65 -36.75
N ALA A 38 6.03 27.43 -37.63
CA ALA A 38 5.28 26.16 -37.67
C ALA A 38 6.17 24.94 -37.96
N ALA A 39 7.30 25.12 -38.66
CA ALA A 39 8.28 24.06 -38.89
C ALA A 39 8.99 23.61 -37.59
N ASP A 40 9.20 24.50 -36.62
CA ASP A 40 9.83 24.19 -35.34
C ASP A 40 8.97 23.25 -34.47
N LEU A 41 7.64 23.23 -34.69
CA LEU A 41 6.74 22.28 -34.04
C LEU A 41 7.06 20.84 -34.43
N ALA A 42 7.46 20.59 -35.69
CA ALA A 42 7.81 19.24 -36.14
C ALA A 42 9.03 18.70 -35.37
N VAL A 43 10.05 19.54 -35.16
CA VAL A 43 11.23 19.21 -34.35
C VAL A 43 10.85 18.98 -32.88
N CYS A 44 9.98 19.82 -32.32
CA CYS A 44 9.51 19.67 -30.94
C CYS A 44 8.68 18.38 -30.74
N LEU A 45 7.82 18.03 -31.71
CA LEU A 45 7.04 16.80 -31.70
C LEU A 45 7.90 15.55 -31.93
N ASP A 46 8.93 15.61 -32.75
CA ASP A 46 9.84 14.48 -32.97
C ASP A 46 10.65 14.14 -31.71
N ALA A 47 11.17 15.16 -31.03
CA ALA A 47 11.80 15.00 -29.72
C ALA A 47 10.82 14.44 -28.67
N ALA A 48 9.58 14.93 -28.64
CA ALA A 48 8.53 14.41 -27.76
C ALA A 48 8.13 12.96 -28.09
N ARG A 49 8.12 12.57 -29.37
CA ARG A 49 7.90 11.18 -29.81
C ARG A 49 9.05 10.26 -29.42
N THR A 50 10.30 10.73 -29.48
CA THR A 50 11.46 9.97 -28.99
C THR A 50 11.35 9.68 -27.49
N ILE A 51 10.95 10.68 -26.68
CA ILE A 51 10.71 10.52 -25.24
C ILE A 51 9.50 9.62 -24.98
N SER A 52 8.41 9.79 -25.73
CA SER A 52 7.21 8.93 -25.67
C SER A 52 7.53 7.47 -25.98
N ALA A 53 8.32 7.19 -27.01
CA ALA A 53 8.75 5.84 -27.39
C ALA A 53 9.67 5.21 -26.34
N LYS A 54 10.50 6.02 -25.66
CA LYS A 54 11.30 5.57 -24.52
C LYS A 54 10.43 5.24 -23.31
N ASN A 55 9.52 6.13 -22.88
CA ASN A 55 8.58 5.86 -21.80
C ASN A 55 7.70 4.62 -22.12
N VAL A 56 7.29 4.52 -23.40
CA VAL A 56 6.91 3.33 -24.17
C VAL A 56 7.60 2.04 -23.70
N ALA A 57 8.87 1.94 -24.12
CA ALA A 57 9.75 0.82 -23.90
C ALA A 57 10.04 0.58 -22.41
N ASP A 58 10.29 1.62 -21.62
CA ASP A 58 10.60 1.53 -20.19
C ASP A 58 9.40 1.01 -19.39
N ALA A 59 8.17 1.47 -19.67
CA ALA A 59 6.94 0.95 -19.08
C ALA A 59 6.67 -0.50 -19.51
N LYS A 60 6.90 -0.84 -20.78
CA LYS A 60 6.79 -2.22 -21.28
C LYS A 60 7.84 -3.13 -20.67
N ALA A 61 9.07 -2.65 -20.49
CA ALA A 61 10.18 -3.37 -19.87
C ALA A 61 9.95 -3.54 -18.36
N ALA A 62 9.45 -2.53 -17.66
CA ALA A 62 9.03 -2.63 -16.26
C ALA A 62 7.86 -3.62 -16.10
N ALA A 63 6.86 -3.58 -16.99
CA ALA A 63 5.76 -4.54 -16.99
C ALA A 63 6.19 -5.96 -17.40
N ALA A 64 7.25 -6.10 -18.22
CA ALA A 64 7.85 -7.38 -18.56
C ALA A 64 8.70 -7.91 -17.40
N ALA A 65 9.53 -7.09 -16.77
CA ALA A 65 10.29 -7.42 -15.57
C ALA A 65 9.37 -7.75 -14.39
N ALA A 66 8.24 -7.06 -14.21
CA ALA A 66 7.22 -7.42 -13.22
C ALA A 66 6.54 -8.76 -13.53
N ARG A 67 6.28 -9.07 -14.81
CA ARG A 67 5.77 -10.39 -15.24
C ARG A 67 6.81 -11.48 -15.07
N SER A 68 8.07 -11.22 -15.40
CA SER A 68 9.19 -12.14 -15.21
C SER A 68 9.51 -12.34 -13.73
N ALA A 69 9.40 -11.31 -12.88
CA ALA A 69 9.47 -11.45 -11.43
C ALA A 69 8.28 -12.25 -10.88
N LYS A 70 7.10 -12.15 -11.49
CA LYS A 70 5.91 -12.97 -11.17
C LYS A 70 6.00 -14.41 -11.72
N ALA A 71 6.85 -14.68 -12.70
CA ALA A 71 7.04 -16.00 -13.33
C ALA A 71 8.33 -16.72 -12.89
N ALA A 72 9.33 -15.96 -12.41
CA ALA A 72 10.52 -16.44 -11.70
C ALA A 72 10.33 -16.43 -10.18
N ALA A 73 9.29 -15.74 -9.67
CA ALA A 73 8.60 -16.25 -8.49
C ALA A 73 8.19 -17.69 -8.80
N PRO A 74 8.47 -18.66 -7.89
CA PRO A 74 8.14 -20.04 -8.15
C PRO A 74 6.65 -20.21 -8.46
N SER A 75 6.35 -21.18 -9.33
CA SER A 75 5.00 -21.73 -9.51
C SER A 75 4.33 -21.88 -8.13
N PRO A 76 3.02 -21.59 -7.97
CA PRO A 76 2.42 -21.49 -6.64
C PRO A 76 2.45 -22.83 -5.89
N ALA A 77 3.53 -23.05 -5.15
CA ALA A 77 3.41 -23.52 -3.78
C ALA A 77 2.32 -22.67 -3.11
N PRO A 78 1.35 -23.30 -2.42
CA PRO A 78 0.13 -22.64 -1.98
C PRO A 78 0.47 -21.38 -1.20
N HIS A 79 0.09 -20.23 -1.76
CA HIS A 79 0.32 -18.88 -1.26
C HIS A 79 1.62 -18.67 -0.45
N ILE A 80 2.64 -18.05 -1.05
CA ILE A 80 3.67 -17.38 -0.26
C ILE A 80 3.06 -16.10 0.38
N ILE A 81 2.18 -16.32 1.37
CA ILE A 81 2.42 -15.80 2.72
C ILE A 81 3.92 -15.98 2.94
N ALA A 82 4.69 -14.89 3.02
CA ALA A 82 6.15 -14.95 3.23
C ALA A 82 6.41 -15.93 4.38
N ALA A 83 6.93 -17.13 4.06
CA ALA A 83 6.54 -18.36 4.75
C ALA A 83 6.69 -18.18 6.26
N VAL A 84 5.54 -17.94 6.91
CA VAL A 84 5.28 -17.78 8.35
C VAL A 84 6.02 -18.82 9.18
N PRO A 85 7.34 -18.76 9.50
CA PRO A 85 8.16 -19.97 9.44
C PRO A 85 7.60 -21.08 10.29
N ASP A 86 7.63 -22.33 9.80
CA ASP A 86 6.81 -23.41 10.39
C ASP A 86 7.12 -23.71 11.87
N ARG A 87 8.24 -23.17 12.38
CA ARG A 87 8.35 -22.80 13.79
C ARG A 87 7.27 -21.78 14.17
N ARG A 88 6.10 -22.30 14.60
CA ARG A 88 5.06 -21.56 15.35
C ARG A 88 5.71 -20.44 16.16
N PRO A 89 5.28 -19.18 15.99
CA PRO A 89 5.94 -18.06 16.63
C PRO A 89 5.85 -18.27 18.15
N GLN A 90 6.83 -17.76 18.90
CA GLN A 90 6.66 -17.72 20.33
C GLN A 90 5.48 -16.79 20.64
N ILE A 91 4.37 -17.39 21.06
CA ILE A 91 3.08 -16.70 21.22
C ILE A 91 3.19 -15.58 22.28
N ARG A 92 4.08 -15.74 23.28
CA ARG A 92 4.33 -14.74 24.33
C ARG A 92 4.89 -13.41 23.77
N PRO A 93 6.02 -13.36 23.04
CA PRO A 93 6.47 -12.17 22.30
C PRO A 93 5.38 -11.56 21.39
N LEU A 94 4.64 -12.40 20.65
CA LEU A 94 3.59 -11.89 19.75
C LEU A 94 2.47 -11.15 20.52
N ILE A 95 2.03 -11.71 21.66
CA ILE A 95 1.06 -11.07 22.55
C ILE A 95 1.64 -9.81 23.21
N GLN A 96 2.92 -9.80 23.59
CA GLN A 96 3.56 -8.62 24.18
C GLN A 96 3.55 -7.43 23.22
N VAL A 97 3.94 -7.65 21.96
CA VAL A 97 3.91 -6.57 20.94
C VAL A 97 2.49 -6.12 20.63
N LEU A 98 1.50 -7.03 20.58
CA LEU A 98 0.10 -6.64 20.39
C LEU A 98 -0.48 -5.85 21.58
N ARG A 99 -0.05 -6.14 22.82
CA ARG A 99 -0.41 -5.36 24.01
C ARG A 99 0.21 -3.96 23.97
N ALA A 100 1.50 -3.85 23.64
CA ALA A 100 2.12 -2.54 23.45
C ALA A 100 1.43 -1.74 22.32
N ALA A 101 1.06 -2.39 21.21
CA ALA A 101 0.31 -1.74 20.13
C ALA A 101 -1.10 -1.27 20.57
N ARG A 102 -1.80 -2.08 21.37
CA ARG A 102 -3.06 -1.72 22.03
C ARG A 102 -2.88 -0.48 22.90
N ASP A 103 -1.87 -0.47 23.77
CA ASP A 103 -1.68 0.62 24.74
C ASP A 103 -1.22 1.92 24.05
N ILE A 104 -0.44 1.84 22.97
CA ILE A 104 -0.13 2.99 22.10
C ILE A 104 -1.41 3.51 21.43
N ALA A 105 -2.27 2.62 20.90
CA ALA A 105 -3.56 3.04 20.34
C ALA A 105 -4.44 3.71 21.43
N ASP A 106 -4.49 3.14 22.63
CA ASP A 106 -5.31 3.63 23.73
C ASP A 106 -4.96 5.09 24.13
N HIS A 107 -3.66 5.42 24.17
CA HIS A 107 -3.17 6.75 24.57
C HIS A 107 -2.98 7.73 23.41
N HIS A 108 -2.80 7.25 22.18
CA HIS A 108 -2.33 8.08 21.06
C HIS A 108 -3.16 7.95 19.78
N TRP A 109 -4.27 7.20 19.77
CA TRP A 109 -5.11 7.04 18.57
C TRP A 109 -5.43 8.37 17.90
N HIS A 110 -5.18 8.43 16.59
CA HIS A 110 -5.58 9.57 15.78
C HIS A 110 -5.73 9.14 14.32
N PRO A 111 -6.94 9.17 13.72
CA PRO A 111 -7.23 8.58 12.40
C PRO A 111 -6.35 9.04 11.22
N ARG A 112 -5.60 10.14 11.37
CA ARG A 112 -4.67 10.67 10.35
C ARG A 112 -3.19 10.69 10.76
N ARG A 113 -2.83 10.17 11.93
CA ARG A 113 -1.45 10.26 12.47
C ARG A 113 -0.97 8.96 13.12
N ASN A 114 -1.83 8.35 13.94
CA ASN A 114 -1.54 7.15 14.71
C ASN A 114 -2.71 6.18 14.50
N ASP A 115 -2.65 5.44 13.40
CA ASP A 115 -3.62 4.44 12.99
C ASP A 115 -3.18 3.03 13.43
N ILE A 116 -3.90 1.97 13.03
CA ILE A 116 -3.62 0.59 13.48
C ILE A 116 -2.24 0.16 12.99
N TYR A 117 -1.85 0.56 11.78
CA TYR A 117 -0.54 0.25 11.21
C TYR A 117 0.58 0.99 11.93
N ALA A 118 0.40 2.28 12.24
CA ALA A 118 1.36 3.10 12.96
C ALA A 118 1.58 2.57 14.39
N CYS A 119 0.50 2.29 15.13
CA CYS A 119 0.59 1.76 16.50
C CYS A 119 1.26 0.38 16.52
N THR A 120 0.90 -0.52 15.59
CA THR A 120 1.53 -1.85 15.47
C THR A 120 3.00 -1.75 15.10
N LYS A 121 3.36 -0.84 14.18
CA LYS A 121 4.75 -0.64 13.75
C LYS A 121 5.62 -0.04 14.86
N GLN A 122 5.09 0.92 15.62
CA GLN A 122 5.80 1.53 16.74
C GLN A 122 6.09 0.49 17.83
N ALA A 123 5.06 -0.23 18.30
CA ALA A 123 5.23 -1.32 19.26
C ALA A 123 6.21 -2.41 18.79
N TRP A 124 6.19 -2.73 17.49
CA TRP A 124 7.13 -3.69 16.90
C TRP A 124 8.59 -3.20 16.94
N ILE A 125 8.83 -1.89 16.77
CA ILE A 125 10.15 -1.26 16.90
C ILE A 125 10.58 -1.19 18.37
N ASP A 126 9.67 -0.79 19.27
CA ASP A 126 9.93 -0.65 20.71
C ASP A 126 10.28 -2.00 21.37
N HIS A 127 9.78 -3.10 20.81
CA HIS A 127 10.12 -4.49 21.18
C HIS A 127 11.22 -5.11 20.30
N GLU A 128 12.14 -4.30 19.78
CA GLU A 128 13.34 -4.70 19.01
C GLU A 128 13.06 -5.65 17.83
N MET A 129 11.87 -5.54 17.23
CA MET A 129 11.40 -6.42 16.16
C MET A 129 11.39 -7.92 16.52
N SER A 130 11.18 -8.24 17.80
CA SER A 130 11.25 -9.59 18.40
C SER A 130 10.37 -10.68 17.77
N VAL A 131 9.42 -10.31 16.90
CA VAL A 131 8.62 -11.22 16.07
C VAL A 131 8.58 -10.74 14.62
N PRO A 132 8.49 -11.62 13.60
CA PRO A 132 8.21 -11.20 12.23
C PRO A 132 6.90 -10.38 12.13
N PHE A 133 6.95 -9.18 11.54
CA PHE A 133 5.80 -8.27 11.41
C PHE A 133 4.60 -8.91 10.68
N ALA A 134 4.85 -9.88 9.80
CA ALA A 134 3.81 -10.66 9.14
C ALA A 134 2.92 -11.47 10.10
N TRP A 135 3.43 -11.91 11.26
CA TRP A 135 2.62 -12.56 12.30
C TRP A 135 1.67 -11.57 12.99
N LEU A 136 2.10 -10.32 13.22
CA LEU A 136 1.25 -9.26 13.76
C LEU A 136 0.11 -8.94 12.79
N GLN A 137 0.45 -8.70 11.51
CA GLN A 137 -0.58 -8.48 10.49
C GLN A 137 -1.53 -9.67 10.34
N ARG A 138 -1.04 -10.90 10.48
CA ARG A 138 -1.87 -12.10 10.42
C ARG A 138 -2.84 -12.15 11.60
N ALA A 139 -2.37 -11.95 12.82
CA ALA A 139 -3.22 -11.95 14.02
C ALA A 139 -4.30 -10.85 13.96
N LEU A 140 -3.94 -9.65 13.47
CA LEU A 140 -4.90 -8.56 13.26
C LEU A 140 -5.93 -8.88 12.17
N ARG A 141 -5.51 -9.46 11.03
CA ARG A 141 -6.45 -9.89 9.97
C ARG A 141 -7.38 -11.00 10.44
N GLU A 142 -6.87 -11.97 11.20
CA GLU A 142 -7.69 -13.04 11.78
C GLU A 142 -8.72 -12.46 12.76
N ALA A 143 -8.40 -11.39 13.48
CA ALA A 143 -9.29 -10.72 14.43
C ALA A 143 -10.42 -9.86 13.83
N LEU A 144 -10.39 -9.57 12.53
CA LEU A 144 -11.38 -8.71 11.87
C LEU A 144 -12.81 -9.30 11.89
N PRO A 145 -13.84 -8.43 11.74
CA PRO A 145 -15.16 -8.85 11.32
C PRO A 145 -15.12 -9.57 9.96
N PRO A 146 -16.11 -10.43 9.64
CA PRO A 146 -16.24 -11.00 8.29
C PRO A 146 -16.37 -9.90 7.23
N ASP A 147 -15.98 -10.24 6.01
CA ASP A 147 -16.09 -9.41 4.80
C ASP A 147 -15.45 -8.00 4.87
N THR A 148 -14.56 -7.78 5.84
CA THR A 148 -13.85 -6.50 6.04
C THR A 148 -12.34 -6.68 5.86
N THR A 149 -11.65 -5.79 5.14
CA THR A 149 -10.18 -5.81 5.10
C THR A 149 -9.56 -4.97 6.21
N LEU A 150 -8.29 -5.22 6.55
CA LEU A 150 -7.59 -4.44 7.58
C LEU A 150 -7.47 -2.95 7.20
N THR A 151 -7.41 -2.63 5.90
CA THR A 151 -7.41 -1.25 5.40
C THR A 151 -8.78 -0.60 5.60
N ASP A 152 -9.86 -1.26 5.16
CA ASP A 152 -11.22 -0.72 5.32
C ASP A 152 -11.59 -0.55 6.80
N TYR A 153 -11.15 -1.47 7.67
CA TYR A 153 -11.33 -1.38 9.11
C TYR A 153 -10.54 -0.19 9.69
N ASN A 154 -9.26 -0.04 9.32
CA ASN A 154 -8.41 1.06 9.77
C ASN A 154 -8.99 2.43 9.42
N ASP A 155 -9.44 2.60 8.17
CA ASP A 155 -9.90 3.89 7.65
C ASP A 155 -11.26 4.33 8.21
N ASN A 156 -12.05 3.38 8.75
CA ASN A 156 -13.37 3.62 9.35
C ASN A 156 -13.39 3.44 10.88
N SER A 157 -12.28 3.09 11.53
CA SER A 157 -12.22 2.88 12.98
C SER A 157 -12.18 4.19 13.77
N ASP A 158 -12.89 4.20 14.90
CA ASP A 158 -12.62 5.11 16.00
C ASP A 158 -11.62 4.49 17.00
N HIS A 159 -11.34 5.20 18.10
CA HIS A 159 -10.43 4.74 19.16
C HIS A 159 -10.88 3.40 19.75
N ALA A 160 -12.17 3.24 20.02
CA ALA A 160 -12.74 2.05 20.61
C ALA A 160 -12.64 0.83 19.67
N GLY A 161 -12.90 1.02 18.37
CA GLY A 161 -12.72 -0.01 17.34
C GLY A 161 -11.26 -0.44 17.21
N ALA A 162 -10.33 0.52 17.16
CA ALA A 162 -8.90 0.23 17.05
C ALA A 162 -8.37 -0.58 18.25
N VAL A 163 -8.65 -0.13 19.48
CA VAL A 163 -8.29 -0.85 20.71
C VAL A 163 -8.97 -2.23 20.77
N GLY A 164 -10.26 -2.29 20.41
CA GLY A 164 -11.05 -3.53 20.37
C GLY A 164 -10.52 -4.57 19.39
N LEU A 165 -9.92 -4.16 18.26
CA LEU A 165 -9.26 -5.08 17.33
C LEU A 165 -8.02 -5.72 17.96
N PHE A 166 -7.17 -4.95 18.64
CA PHE A 166 -6.01 -5.49 19.34
C PHE A 166 -6.43 -6.45 20.46
N ASP A 167 -7.42 -6.07 21.28
CA ASP A 167 -7.97 -6.92 22.34
C ASP A 167 -8.55 -8.24 21.77
N THR A 168 -9.18 -8.19 20.60
CA THR A 168 -9.70 -9.39 19.90
C THR A 168 -8.55 -10.28 19.37
N ALA A 169 -7.51 -9.69 18.78
CA ALA A 169 -6.33 -10.42 18.32
C ALA A 169 -5.59 -11.12 19.48
N ILE A 170 -5.40 -10.41 20.59
CA ILE A 170 -4.80 -10.95 21.83
C ILE A 170 -5.63 -12.13 22.35
N ARG A 171 -6.96 -11.97 22.44
CA ARG A 171 -7.89 -13.00 22.94
C ARG A 171 -7.83 -14.30 22.13
N ARG A 172 -7.82 -14.18 20.80
CA ARG A 172 -7.70 -15.35 19.90
C ARG A 172 -6.36 -16.06 20.07
N LEU A 173 -5.26 -15.32 20.25
CA LEU A 173 -3.93 -15.89 20.51
C LEU A 173 -3.79 -16.53 21.91
N THR A 174 -4.54 -16.06 22.92
CA THR A 174 -4.57 -16.69 24.25
C THR A 174 -5.51 -17.90 24.33
N GLY A 175 -6.34 -18.14 23.31
CA GLY A 175 -7.32 -19.23 23.31
C GLY A 175 -8.48 -19.02 24.30
N ALA A 176 -8.74 -17.78 24.72
CA ALA A 176 -9.90 -17.48 25.56
C ALA A 176 -11.17 -17.64 24.73
N PRO A 177 -12.16 -18.46 25.16
CA PRO A 177 -13.32 -18.78 24.34
C PRO A 177 -14.20 -17.56 24.11
N ASP A 178 -14.75 -17.45 22.91
CA ASP A 178 -15.82 -16.49 22.61
C ASP A 178 -17.06 -16.86 23.45
N HIS A 179 -17.37 -16.00 24.43
CA HIS A 179 -18.70 -15.98 25.05
C HIS A 179 -19.70 -15.42 24.04
N GLN A 180 -20.11 -16.29 23.10
CA GLN A 180 -21.28 -16.06 22.28
C GLN A 180 -22.50 -16.11 23.22
N PRO A 181 -23.25 -15.02 23.42
CA PRO A 181 -24.44 -15.07 24.25
C PRO A 181 -25.45 -16.01 23.59
N THR A 182 -25.76 -17.10 24.28
CA THR A 182 -26.68 -18.13 23.79
C THR A 182 -28.03 -17.48 23.50
N ARG A 183 -28.36 -17.29 22.23
CA ARG A 183 -29.65 -16.75 21.82
C ARG A 183 -30.72 -17.80 22.15
N ALA A 184 -31.37 -17.62 23.30
CA ALA A 184 -32.48 -18.45 23.72
C ALA A 184 -33.55 -18.45 22.61
N ALA A 185 -33.96 -19.64 22.18
CA ALA A 185 -35.10 -19.79 21.30
C ALA A 185 -36.39 -19.50 22.08
N SER A 186 -37.32 -18.81 21.44
CA SER A 186 -38.72 -18.63 21.84
C SER A 186 -39.53 -18.46 20.56
#